data_AF-T1B6V3-F1
#
_entry.id   AF-T1B6V3-F1
#
_cell.length_a   1.000
_cell.length_b   1.000
_cell.length_c   1.000
_cell.angle_alpha   90.00
_cell.angle_beta   90.00
_cell.angle_gamma   90.00
#
_symmetry.space_group_name_H-M   'P 1'
#
loop_
_entity.id
_entity.type
_entity.pdbx_description
1 polymer ?
#
loop_
_entity_poly.entity_id
_entity_poly.type
_entity_poly.pdbx_seq_one_letter_code
_entity_poly.pdbx_strand_id
1 'polypeptide(L)'
;IPDLLSELDKGADLVIGSRYVPGGSSPGLPPLRLAISKGGNLYAGFALGVPIRDATSGFRAYRAGLIKEIDLSRIRADGYGFQVEMAYEVHRLGGKLAEIPITFRTRVAGTSKMSGRIVVEAMALCTIWGVARKFPYLQREDRQEKALDLFEKALAAMDSLFAKGSKG
;
A
#
# COMPACT_ATOMS: atom_id res chain seq x y z
N ILE A 1 3.51 20.78 -3.76
CA ILE A 1 3.71 20.75 -2.28
C ILE A 1 2.70 21.64 -1.57
N PRO A 2 2.44 22.90 -1.99
CA PRO A 2 1.45 23.76 -1.32
C PRO A 2 0.08 23.09 -1.14
N ASP A 3 -0.40 22.36 -2.14
CA ASP A 3 -1.69 21.66 -2.07
C ASP A 3 -1.72 20.52 -1.02
N LEU A 4 -0.60 19.79 -0.82
CA LEU A 4 -0.50 18.77 0.23
C LEU A 4 -0.62 19.40 1.62
N LEU A 5 0.05 20.54 1.82
CA LEU A 5 0.03 21.25 3.09
C LEU A 5 -1.34 21.87 3.36
N SER A 6 -1.99 22.42 2.33
CA SER A 6 -3.34 22.98 2.46
C SER A 6 -4.34 21.95 2.96
N GLU A 7 -4.28 20.70 2.46
CA GLU A 7 -5.17 19.64 2.95
C GLU A 7 -4.83 19.20 4.39
N LEU A 8 -3.56 19.25 4.79
CA LEU A 8 -3.20 19.07 6.20
C LEU A 8 -3.75 20.20 7.08
N ASP A 9 -3.70 21.45 6.62
CA ASP A 9 -4.26 22.59 7.37
C ASP A 9 -5.78 22.50 7.51
N LYS A 10 -6.46 21.89 6.53
CA LYS A 10 -7.91 21.56 6.59
C LYS A 10 -8.24 20.39 7.53
N GLY A 11 -7.23 19.77 8.12
CA GLY A 11 -7.39 18.72 9.13
C GLY A 11 -7.25 17.30 8.60
N ALA A 12 -6.71 17.08 7.39
CA ALA A 12 -6.27 15.75 6.99
C ALA A 12 -5.05 15.32 7.84
N ASP A 13 -4.89 14.01 8.02
CA ASP A 13 -3.75 13.41 8.72
C ASP A 13 -2.81 12.67 7.77
N LEU A 14 -3.34 12.23 6.62
CA LEU A 14 -2.56 11.74 5.48
C LEU A 14 -3.15 12.32 4.20
N VAL A 15 -2.30 13.01 3.44
CA VAL A 15 -2.64 13.51 2.11
C VAL A 15 -1.77 12.78 1.08
N ILE A 16 -2.42 12.23 0.06
CA ILE A 16 -1.77 11.46 -1.01
C ILE A 16 -1.95 12.17 -2.34
N GLY A 17 -0.86 12.41 -3.05
CA GLY A 17 -0.91 12.74 -4.47
C GLY A 17 -1.35 11.52 -5.25
N SER A 18 -2.54 11.55 -5.82
CA SER A 18 -3.20 10.42 -6.43
C SER A 18 -3.29 10.54 -7.95
N ARG A 19 -2.93 9.45 -8.63
CA ARG A 19 -3.06 9.30 -10.09
C ARG A 19 -4.48 8.94 -10.51
N TYR A 20 -5.33 8.51 -9.56
CA TYR A 20 -6.59 7.82 -9.84
C TYR A 20 -7.84 8.57 -9.32
N VAL A 21 -7.65 9.75 -8.72
CA VAL A 21 -8.73 10.73 -8.48
C VAL A 21 -9.00 11.57 -9.73
N PRO A 22 -10.17 12.23 -9.84
CA PRO A 22 -10.43 13.20 -10.92
C PRO A 22 -9.31 14.25 -11.00
N GLY A 23 -8.78 14.48 -12.20
CA GLY A 23 -7.62 15.36 -12.45
C GLY A 23 -6.25 14.68 -12.30
N GLY A 24 -6.18 13.48 -11.71
CA GLY A 24 -4.96 12.66 -11.65
C GLY A 24 -4.67 11.99 -12.99
N SER A 25 -3.38 11.82 -13.31
CA SER A 25 -2.98 11.20 -14.58
C SER A 25 -1.61 10.52 -14.52
N SER A 26 -1.33 9.70 -15.54
CA SER A 26 -0.09 8.93 -15.68
C SER A 26 0.33 8.83 -17.15
N PRO A 27 0.65 9.96 -17.80
CA PRO A 27 0.94 9.99 -19.23
C PRO A 27 2.18 9.15 -19.58
N GLY A 28 2.10 8.41 -20.68
CA GLY A 28 3.20 7.60 -21.22
C GLY A 28 3.40 6.23 -20.56
N LEU A 29 2.58 5.84 -19.57
CA LEU A 29 2.61 4.48 -19.05
C LEU A 29 1.88 3.49 -19.98
N PRO A 30 2.45 2.29 -20.21
CA PRO A 30 1.76 1.23 -20.95
C PRO A 30 0.39 0.92 -20.32
N PRO A 31 -0.69 0.77 -21.12
CA PRO A 31 -2.05 0.54 -20.60
C PRO A 31 -2.15 -0.66 -19.64
N LEU A 32 -1.43 -1.74 -19.92
CA LEU A 32 -1.39 -2.91 -19.05
C LEU A 32 -0.79 -2.59 -17.66
N ARG A 33 0.28 -1.82 -17.60
CA ARG A 33 0.88 -1.40 -16.32
C ARG A 33 -0.07 -0.48 -15.55
N LEU A 34 -0.78 0.40 -16.25
CA LEU A 34 -1.80 1.25 -15.65
C LEU A 34 -2.94 0.41 -15.06
N ALA A 35 -3.42 -0.59 -15.79
CA ALA A 35 -4.48 -1.50 -15.35
C ALA A 35 -4.06 -2.33 -14.13
N ILE A 36 -2.85 -2.91 -14.14
CA ILE A 36 -2.30 -3.67 -13.00
C ILE A 36 -2.19 -2.78 -11.76
N SER A 37 -1.61 -1.58 -11.91
CA SER A 37 -1.46 -0.65 -10.79
C SER A 37 -2.82 -0.19 -10.24
N LYS A 38 -3.76 0.19 -11.11
CA LYS A 38 -5.11 0.59 -10.70
C LYS A 38 -5.87 -0.56 -10.04
N GLY A 39 -5.79 -1.76 -10.60
CA GLY A 39 -6.40 -2.98 -10.03
C GLY A 39 -5.83 -3.34 -8.66
N GLY A 40 -4.50 -3.27 -8.50
CA GLY A 40 -3.84 -3.50 -7.21
C GLY A 40 -4.26 -2.51 -6.14
N ASN A 41 -4.40 -1.23 -6.49
CA ASN A 41 -4.89 -0.21 -5.54
C ASN A 41 -6.36 -0.41 -5.17
N LEU A 42 -7.22 -0.74 -6.15
CA LEU A 42 -8.63 -1.06 -5.89
C LEU A 42 -8.75 -2.29 -4.97
N TYR A 43 -7.94 -3.31 -5.23
CA TYR A 43 -7.89 -4.51 -4.40
C TYR A 43 -7.45 -4.20 -2.97
N ALA A 44 -6.33 -3.49 -2.80
CA ALA A 44 -5.82 -3.10 -1.49
C ALA A 44 -6.84 -2.24 -0.71
N GLY A 45 -7.42 -1.23 -1.36
CA GLY A 45 -8.45 -0.38 -0.76
C GLY A 45 -9.67 -1.18 -0.31
N PHE A 46 -10.15 -2.13 -1.13
CA PHE A 46 -11.27 -3.00 -0.79
C PHE A 46 -10.93 -3.98 0.35
N ALA A 47 -9.80 -4.69 0.25
CA ALA A 47 -9.38 -5.70 1.21
C ALA A 47 -9.16 -5.07 2.59
N LEU A 48 -8.47 -3.92 2.63
CA LEU A 48 -8.14 -3.21 3.87
C LEU A 48 -9.28 -2.30 4.34
N GLY A 49 -10.29 -2.08 3.49
CA GLY A 49 -11.38 -1.11 3.68
C GLY A 49 -10.87 0.31 3.88
N VAL A 50 -9.75 0.68 3.25
CA VAL A 50 -9.15 2.02 3.28
C VAL A 50 -9.72 2.82 2.10
N PRO A 51 -10.36 3.97 2.33
CA PRO A 51 -11.04 4.74 1.28
C PRO A 51 -10.09 5.63 0.47
N ILE A 52 -9.05 5.03 -0.14
CA ILE A 52 -8.09 5.74 -1.00
C ILE A 52 -7.94 5.03 -2.34
N ARG A 53 -7.73 5.80 -3.41
CA ARG A 53 -7.59 5.28 -4.77
C ARG A 53 -6.14 5.01 -5.16
N ASP A 54 -5.17 5.67 -4.53
CA ASP A 54 -3.75 5.51 -4.84
C ASP A 54 -2.86 5.26 -3.60
N ALA A 55 -3.11 4.13 -2.93
CA ALA A 55 -2.32 3.63 -1.81
C ALA A 55 -0.82 3.41 -2.13
N THR A 56 -0.44 3.34 -3.41
CA THR A 56 0.94 3.08 -3.88
C THR A 56 1.71 4.33 -4.34
N SER A 57 1.12 5.51 -4.20
CA SER A 57 1.82 6.76 -4.52
C SER A 57 2.72 7.20 -3.38
N GLY A 58 4.00 7.42 -3.69
CA GLY A 58 4.99 7.91 -2.74
C GLY A 58 4.97 9.42 -2.51
N PHE A 59 4.18 10.18 -3.29
CA PHE A 59 4.05 11.62 -3.08
C PHE A 59 2.97 11.88 -2.02
N ARG A 60 3.41 12.07 -0.78
CA ARG A 60 2.53 12.10 0.39
C ARG A 60 2.97 13.12 1.42
N ALA A 61 2.02 13.54 2.26
CA ALA A 61 2.29 14.32 3.46
C ALA A 61 1.50 13.73 4.63
N TYR A 62 2.11 13.71 5.81
CA TYR A 62 1.53 13.16 7.02
C TYR A 62 1.50 14.21 8.13
N ARG A 63 0.46 14.19 8.95
CA ARG A 63 0.46 14.94 10.22
C ARG A 63 1.46 14.29 11.17
N ALA A 64 2.40 15.09 11.65
CA ALA A 64 3.46 14.60 12.54
C ALA A 64 2.93 13.98 13.85
N GLY A 65 1.81 14.48 14.37
CA GLY A 65 1.14 13.91 15.54
C GLY A 65 0.73 12.46 15.31
N LEU A 66 -0.01 12.19 14.22
CA LEU A 66 -0.50 10.86 13.91
C LEU A 66 0.64 9.86 13.60
N ILE A 67 1.70 10.29 12.91
CA ILE A 67 2.86 9.40 12.68
C ILE A 67 3.45 8.88 13.99
N LYS A 68 3.48 9.69 15.05
CA LYS A 68 4.03 9.27 16.35
C LYS A 68 3.17 8.22 17.06
N GLU A 69 1.90 8.10 16.68
CA GLU A 69 0.97 7.12 17.22
C GLU A 69 1.07 5.77 16.48
N ILE A 70 1.71 5.74 15.31
CA ILE A 70 1.98 4.51 14.57
C ILE A 70 3.18 3.80 15.20
N ASP A 71 2.99 2.54 15.61
CA ASP A 71 4.09 1.68 16.02
C ASP A 71 4.89 1.24 14.78
N LEU A 72 5.89 2.04 14.41
CA LEU A 72 6.75 1.79 13.26
C LEU A 72 7.52 0.46 13.38
N SER A 73 7.70 -0.08 14.59
CA SER A 73 8.35 -1.38 14.79
C SER A 73 7.51 -2.56 14.31
N ARG A 74 6.23 -2.33 13.97
CA ARG A 74 5.30 -3.34 13.44
C ARG A 74 5.10 -3.26 11.94
N ILE A 75 5.64 -2.23 11.29
CA ILE A 75 5.61 -2.13 9.83
C ILE A 75 6.53 -3.21 9.27
N ARG A 76 6.00 -4.05 8.38
CA ARG A 76 6.71 -5.22 7.83
C ARG A 76 6.88 -5.16 6.33
N ALA A 77 5.99 -4.45 5.64
CA ALA A 77 6.00 -4.42 4.20
C ALA A 77 7.13 -3.53 3.68
N ASP A 78 7.90 -4.05 2.72
CA ASP A 78 8.91 -3.30 2.01
C ASP A 78 8.36 -2.66 0.72
N GLY A 79 9.09 -1.68 0.19
CA GLY A 79 8.83 -1.11 -1.13
C GLY A 79 7.45 -0.47 -1.27
N TYR A 80 6.62 -1.00 -2.18
CA TYR A 80 5.26 -0.47 -2.41
C TYR A 80 4.27 -0.91 -1.33
N GLY A 81 4.49 -2.08 -0.71
CA GLY A 81 3.66 -2.58 0.38
C GLY A 81 3.72 -1.67 1.60
N PHE A 82 4.91 -1.10 1.90
CA PHE A 82 5.10 -0.08 2.95
C PHE A 82 4.09 1.06 2.86
N GLN A 83 3.86 1.57 1.64
CA GLN A 83 2.97 2.72 1.43
C GLN A 83 1.51 2.35 1.68
N VAL A 84 1.13 1.11 1.33
CA VAL A 84 -0.20 0.58 1.59
C VAL A 84 -0.40 0.37 3.10
N GLU A 85 0.58 -0.23 3.77
CA GLU A 85 0.56 -0.49 5.21
C GLU A 85 0.47 0.81 6.02
N MET A 86 1.29 1.81 5.69
CA MET A 86 1.23 3.13 6.34
C MET A 86 -0.12 3.81 6.17
N ALA A 87 -0.77 3.67 5.00
CA ALA A 87 -2.10 4.25 4.79
C ALA A 87 -3.18 3.48 5.57
N TYR A 88 -3.01 2.16 5.70
CA TYR A 88 -3.86 1.32 6.53
C TYR A 88 -3.75 1.67 8.01
N GLU A 89 -2.53 1.86 8.55
CA GLU A 89 -2.31 2.21 9.95
C GLU A 89 -2.94 3.57 10.30
N VAL A 90 -2.74 4.58 9.44
CA VAL A 90 -3.42 5.88 9.57
C VAL A 90 -4.94 5.70 9.62
N HIS A 91 -5.51 4.88 8.74
CA HIS A 91 -6.95 4.61 8.72
C HIS A 91 -7.43 3.87 9.98
N ARG A 92 -6.64 2.88 10.44
CA ARG A 92 -6.93 2.07 11.63
C ARG A 92 -6.95 2.90 12.90
N LEU A 93 -6.08 3.92 12.99
CA LEU A 93 -6.07 4.91 14.07
C LEU A 93 -7.21 5.94 13.96
N GLY A 94 -8.07 5.86 12.95
CA GLY A 94 -9.16 6.80 12.73
C GLY A 94 -8.74 8.12 12.08
N GLY A 95 -7.52 8.18 11.52
CA GLY A 95 -6.99 9.35 10.84
C GLY A 95 -7.77 9.73 9.58
N LYS A 96 -7.82 11.04 9.29
CA LYS A 96 -8.48 11.59 8.10
C LYS A 96 -7.57 11.48 6.88
N LEU A 97 -8.09 10.80 5.84
CA LEU A 97 -7.38 10.59 4.59
C LEU A 97 -7.88 11.57 3.52
N ALA A 98 -6.95 12.15 2.75
CA ALA A 98 -7.26 12.99 1.60
C ALA A 98 -6.40 12.60 0.39
N GLU A 99 -6.96 12.80 -0.80
CA GLU A 99 -6.26 12.60 -2.07
C GLU A 99 -6.32 13.88 -2.92
N ILE A 100 -5.18 14.32 -3.43
CA ILE A 100 -5.08 15.43 -4.39
C ILE A 100 -4.62 14.91 -5.75
N PRO A 101 -5.07 15.46 -6.89
CA PRO A 101 -4.65 14.99 -8.19
C PRO A 101 -3.17 15.26 -8.45
N ILE A 102 -2.46 14.29 -9.04
CA ILE A 102 -1.10 14.48 -9.58
C ILE A 102 -0.95 13.94 -11.00
N THR A 103 0.01 14.49 -11.73
CA THR A 103 0.49 13.92 -13.00
C THR A 103 1.77 13.14 -12.75
N PHE A 104 1.68 11.80 -12.78
CA PHE A 104 2.84 10.94 -12.61
C PHE A 104 3.58 10.74 -13.93
N ARG A 105 4.85 11.15 -13.96
CA ARG A 105 5.74 10.95 -15.12
C ARG A 105 6.82 9.96 -14.77
N THR A 106 7.05 8.99 -15.67
CA THR A 106 8.17 8.07 -15.54
C THR A 106 9.50 8.78 -15.75
N ARG A 107 10.53 8.36 -15.01
CA ARG A 107 11.90 8.84 -15.17
C ARG A 107 12.44 8.40 -16.54
N VAL A 108 13.24 9.24 -17.20
CA VAL A 108 13.84 8.96 -18.52
C VAL A 108 14.94 7.89 -18.43
N ALA A 109 15.51 7.66 -17.25
CA ALA A 109 16.50 6.61 -16.98
C ALA A 109 16.18 5.87 -15.67
N GLY A 110 16.24 4.54 -15.70
CA GLY A 110 16.07 3.64 -14.55
C GLY A 110 15.19 2.43 -14.89
N THR A 111 15.72 1.22 -14.68
CA THR A 111 14.93 -0.01 -14.70
C THR A 111 13.90 0.02 -13.58
N SER A 112 12.66 -0.37 -13.88
CA SER A 112 11.57 -0.38 -12.90
C SER A 112 11.95 -1.30 -11.74
N LYS A 113 11.90 -0.79 -10.50
CA LYS A 113 12.06 -1.62 -9.28
C LYS A 113 10.92 -2.62 -9.09
N MET A 114 9.87 -2.56 -9.92
CA MET A 114 8.72 -3.47 -9.88
C MET A 114 9.04 -4.82 -10.54
N SER A 115 9.13 -5.86 -9.74
CA SER A 115 9.04 -7.26 -10.17
C SER A 115 7.63 -7.80 -9.90
N GLY A 116 7.21 -8.83 -10.64
CA GLY A 116 5.93 -9.51 -10.39
C GLY A 116 5.81 -10.05 -8.96
N ARG A 117 6.95 -10.42 -8.35
CA ARG A 117 7.05 -10.88 -6.97
C ARG A 117 6.57 -9.83 -5.95
N ILE A 118 6.98 -8.56 -6.10
CA ILE A 118 6.55 -7.46 -5.21
C ILE A 118 5.02 -7.24 -5.30
N VAL A 119 4.43 -7.45 -6.48
CA VAL A 119 2.97 -7.36 -6.66
C VAL A 119 2.26 -8.48 -5.91
N VAL A 120 2.73 -9.72 -6.05
CA VAL A 120 2.14 -10.90 -5.38
C VAL A 120 2.23 -10.76 -3.87
N GLU A 121 3.39 -10.36 -3.35
CA GLU A 121 3.62 -10.11 -1.93
C GLU A 121 2.66 -9.05 -1.38
N ALA A 122 2.56 -7.89 -2.04
CA ALA A 122 1.64 -6.83 -1.64
C ALA A 122 0.16 -7.29 -1.67
N MET A 123 -0.24 -8.06 -2.69
CA MET A 123 -1.60 -8.60 -2.76
C MET A 123 -1.88 -9.60 -1.65
N ALA A 124 -0.94 -10.48 -1.33
CA ALA A 124 -1.16 -11.48 -0.29
C ALA A 124 -1.21 -10.85 1.11
N LEU A 125 -0.35 -9.88 1.42
CA LEU A 125 -0.44 -9.07 2.66
C LEU A 125 -1.80 -8.37 2.77
N CYS A 126 -2.26 -7.73 1.69
CA CYS A 126 -3.58 -7.09 1.68
C CYS A 126 -4.71 -8.08 1.97
N THR A 127 -4.61 -9.31 1.44
CA THR A 127 -5.58 -10.39 1.70
C THR A 127 -5.63 -10.73 3.18
N ILE A 128 -4.46 -10.91 3.81
CA ILE A 128 -4.35 -11.34 5.20
C ILE A 128 -4.89 -10.28 6.14
N TRP A 129 -4.47 -9.03 5.96
CA TRP A 129 -4.96 -7.90 6.75
C TRP A 129 -6.47 -7.71 6.57
N GLY A 130 -6.98 -7.90 5.34
CA GLY A 130 -8.42 -7.81 5.07
C GLY A 130 -9.24 -8.93 5.73
N VAL A 131 -8.72 -10.16 5.74
CA VAL A 131 -9.34 -11.28 6.48
C VAL A 131 -9.30 -11.02 7.98
N ALA A 132 -8.17 -10.57 8.53
CA ALA A 132 -8.04 -10.23 9.94
C ALA A 132 -9.00 -9.10 10.36
N ARG A 133 -9.28 -8.14 9.48
CA ARG A 133 -10.30 -7.10 9.70
C ARG A 133 -11.71 -7.67 9.81
N LYS A 134 -12.09 -8.64 8.97
CA LYS A 134 -13.46 -9.22 8.93
C LYS A 134 -13.76 -10.17 10.09
N PHE A 135 -12.75 -10.71 10.76
CA PHE A 135 -12.92 -11.60 11.92
C PHE A 135 -12.37 -10.91 13.17
N PRO A 136 -13.21 -10.26 14.01
CA PRO A 136 -12.78 -9.58 15.24
C PRO A 136 -11.98 -10.47 16.20
N TYR A 137 -12.20 -11.79 16.11
CA TYR A 137 -11.45 -12.82 16.84
C TYR A 137 -9.94 -12.85 16.50
N LEU A 138 -9.57 -12.46 15.28
CA LEU A 138 -8.18 -12.36 14.81
C LEU A 138 -7.55 -10.99 15.07
N GLN A 139 -8.29 -10.03 15.65
CA GLN A 139 -7.75 -8.71 16.02
C GLN A 139 -6.93 -8.75 17.31
N ARG A 140 -6.90 -9.89 18.03
CA ARG A 140 -5.93 -10.07 19.11
C ARG A 140 -4.52 -10.17 18.55
N GLU A 141 -3.61 -9.39 19.13
CA GLU A 141 -2.23 -9.22 18.68
C GLU A 141 -1.51 -10.57 18.42
N ASP A 142 -1.69 -11.54 19.31
CA ASP A 142 -1.10 -12.88 19.23
C ASP A 142 -1.56 -13.70 18.01
N ARG A 143 -2.76 -13.43 17.51
CA ARG A 143 -3.36 -14.13 16.36
C ARG A 143 -2.98 -13.47 15.04
N GLN A 144 -2.81 -12.15 14.99
CA GLN A 144 -2.26 -11.46 13.83
C GLN A 144 -0.81 -11.87 13.60
N GLU A 145 0.02 -11.92 14.66
CA GLU A 145 1.39 -12.42 14.57
C GLU A 145 1.45 -13.85 14.01
N LYS A 146 0.56 -14.74 14.49
CA LYS A 146 0.48 -16.11 13.96
C LYS A 146 0.08 -16.18 12.48
N ALA A 147 -0.90 -15.37 12.06
CA ALA A 147 -1.35 -15.36 10.67
C ALA A 147 -0.26 -14.80 9.73
N LEU A 148 0.50 -13.80 10.20
CA LEU A 148 1.62 -13.20 9.49
C LEU A 148 2.83 -14.15 9.43
N ASP A 149 3.16 -14.84 10.52
CA ASP A 149 4.22 -15.87 10.55
C ASP A 149 3.89 -17.04 9.61
N LEU A 150 2.62 -17.46 9.56
CA LEU A 150 2.13 -18.44 8.58
C LEU A 150 2.27 -17.94 7.13
N PHE A 151 2.06 -16.65 6.90
CA PHE A 151 2.21 -16.05 5.58
C PHE A 151 3.67 -15.92 5.16
N GLU A 152 4.56 -15.45 6.04
CA GLU A 152 6.00 -15.40 5.75
C GLU A 152 6.53 -16.80 5.45
N LYS A 153 6.08 -17.82 6.18
CA LYS A 153 6.38 -19.23 5.89
C LYS A 153 5.85 -19.65 4.51
N ALA A 154 4.64 -19.24 4.14
CA ALA A 154 4.07 -19.53 2.82
C ALA A 154 4.83 -18.80 1.69
N LEU A 155 5.21 -17.54 1.88
CA LEU A 155 6.05 -16.75 0.96
C LEU A 155 7.42 -17.40 0.79
N ALA A 156 8.08 -17.77 1.88
CA ALA A 156 9.37 -18.45 1.85
C ALA A 156 9.29 -19.81 1.16
N ALA A 157 8.20 -20.55 1.36
CA ALA A 157 7.93 -21.81 0.67
C ALA A 157 7.68 -21.60 -0.84
N MET A 158 6.96 -20.54 -1.22
CA MET A 158 6.76 -20.16 -2.62
C MET A 158 8.07 -19.73 -3.29
N ASP A 159 8.90 -18.93 -2.60
CA ASP A 159 10.21 -18.51 -3.09
C ASP A 159 11.13 -19.70 -3.36
N SER A 160 11.10 -20.72 -2.49
CA SER A 160 11.87 -21.94 -2.66
C SER A 160 11.31 -22.86 -3.76
N LEU A 161 10.00 -22.80 -4.05
CA LEU A 161 9.39 -23.44 -5.23
C LEU A 161 9.78 -22.74 -6.54
N PHE A 162 9.75 -21.41 -6.59
CA PHE A 162 10.17 -20.64 -7.78
C PHE A 162 11.68 -20.74 -8.05
N ALA A 163 12.52 -20.81 -7.01
CA ALA A 163 13.95 -21.03 -7.16
C ALA A 163 14.30 -22.43 -7.71
N LYS A 164 13.48 -23.46 -7.39
CA LYS A 164 13.64 -24.81 -7.95
C LYS A 164 13.20 -24.92 -9.42
N GLY A 165 12.25 -24.09 -9.87
CA GLY A 165 11.76 -24.09 -11.25
C GLY A 165 12.69 -23.45 -12.29
N SER A 166 13.71 -22.70 -11.87
CA SER A 166 14.65 -22.00 -12.78
C SER A 166 15.89 -22.83 -13.19
N LYS A 167 15.98 -24.10 -12.77
CA LYS A 167 17.06 -25.04 -13.13
C LYS A 167 16.60 -26.22 -13.98
N GLY A 168 15.40 -26.15 -14.57
CA GLY A 168 14.85 -27.17 -15.46
C GLY A 168 14.91 -26.75 -16.92
#